data_AF-A0A7C1BBY6-F1
#
_entry.id   AF-A0A7C1BBY6-F1
#
_cell.length_a   1.000
_cell.length_b   1.000
_cell.length_c   1.000
_cell.angle_alpha   90.00
_cell.angle_beta   90.00
_cell.angle_gamma   90.00
#
_symmetry.space_group_name_H-M   'P 1'
#
loop_
_entity.id
_entity.type
_entity.pdbx_description
1 polymer ?
#
loop_
_entity_poly.entity_id
_entity_poly.type
_entity_poly.pdbx_seq_one_letter_code
_entity_poly.pdbx_strand_id
1 'polypeptide(L)'
;MARCVLLRIRWTEDEKMPCEVRRFGDMSSFRLEREVIPISGRLKNTYYIVGLPGIGKSGILKILSEDFGYPTVDFDELVEIESGKKPWQIIRDNGLNYYKVVERKVLKRISNIRGYIVTVGSVENVGDFIEEYKKKGRVLYLKTSYRGFLERWLRRVQRFKMKEKPNRKDVKRMYNTFQDVINGKTDFVIFIDNKSQFEIARIIDDYVKSTEKGKR
;
A
#
# COMPACT_ATOMS: atom_id res chain seq x y z
N MET A 1 -2.86 19.43 11.59
CA MET A 1 -3.38 18.05 11.67
C MET A 1 -3.61 17.53 10.27
N ALA A 2 -2.72 16.69 9.76
CA ALA A 2 -2.95 15.98 8.52
C ALA A 2 -3.99 14.91 8.80
N ARG A 3 -5.17 15.08 8.21
CA ARG A 3 -6.21 14.06 8.27
C ARG A 3 -5.69 12.88 7.47
N CYS A 4 -5.57 11.73 8.14
CA CYS A 4 -5.72 10.41 7.52
C CYS A 4 -6.71 10.53 6.35
N VAL A 5 -6.44 9.84 5.25
CA VAL A 5 -7.47 9.53 4.27
C VAL A 5 -8.48 8.61 4.98
N LEU A 6 -9.30 9.20 5.85
CA LEU A 6 -10.67 8.75 5.98
C LEU A 6 -11.18 8.82 4.55
N LEU A 7 -11.53 7.65 4.02
CA LEU A 7 -12.68 7.55 3.14
C LEU A 7 -13.80 8.34 3.80
N ARG A 8 -13.86 9.63 3.45
CA ARG A 8 -14.92 10.52 3.81
C ARG A 8 -16.04 10.07 2.89
N ILE A 9 -16.74 9.02 3.31
CA ILE A 9 -18.11 8.78 2.93
C ILE A 9 -18.80 10.11 3.30
N ARG A 10 -18.91 11.01 2.33
CA ARG A 10 -19.76 12.18 2.47
C ARG A 10 -21.17 11.62 2.49
N TRP A 11 -21.68 11.47 3.70
CA TRP A 11 -23.10 11.59 3.94
C TRP A 11 -23.47 13.01 3.56
N THR A 12 -24.18 13.16 2.45
CA THR A 12 -24.93 14.38 2.20
C THR A 12 -26.18 14.26 3.05
N GLU A 13 -26.20 14.95 4.17
CA GLU A 13 -27.32 15.81 4.45
C GLU A 13 -26.80 16.98 5.28
N ASP A 14 -27.25 18.15 4.88
CA ASP A 14 -26.92 19.43 5.47
C ASP A 14 -27.17 19.44 6.98
N GLU A 15 -26.56 20.43 7.61
CA GLU A 15 -26.78 20.86 9.00
C GLU A 15 -25.95 20.15 10.09
N LYS A 16 -24.98 20.95 10.58
CA LYS A 16 -24.52 21.07 11.96
C LYS A 16 -24.40 19.79 12.83
N MET A 17 -23.20 19.67 13.40
CA MET A 17 -22.94 19.27 14.81
C MET A 17 -22.50 17.80 15.04
N PRO A 18 -22.26 17.38 16.31
CA PRO A 18 -20.96 17.16 16.93
C PRO A 18 -20.55 15.68 17.05
N CYS A 19 -19.33 15.45 17.55
CA CYS A 19 -18.76 14.13 17.83
C CYS A 19 -19.62 13.31 18.81
N GLU A 20 -20.13 12.16 18.39
CA GLU A 20 -20.23 10.93 19.23
C GLU A 20 -20.60 9.71 18.38
N VAL A 21 -19.90 8.59 18.63
CA VAL A 21 -19.99 7.33 17.88
C VAL A 21 -21.12 6.47 18.43
N ARG A 22 -22.08 6.02 17.60
CA ARG A 22 -22.98 4.90 17.92
C ARG A 22 -22.97 3.83 16.83
N ARG A 23 -22.80 2.57 17.27
CA ARG A 23 -22.98 1.33 16.49
C ARG A 23 -24.46 1.12 16.15
N PHE A 24 -24.80 0.65 14.96
CA PHE A 24 -25.96 -0.18 14.53
C PHE A 24 -25.87 -0.30 12.97
N GLY A 25 -26.36 -1.27 12.20
CA GLY A 25 -27.24 -2.45 12.31
C GLY A 25 -27.64 -2.80 10.85
N ASP A 26 -27.78 -4.09 10.51
CA ASP A 26 -28.24 -4.72 9.24
C ASP A 26 -27.70 -4.21 7.87
N MET A 27 -27.01 -5.10 7.12
CA MET A 27 -26.23 -4.79 5.90
C MET A 27 -26.82 -5.36 4.59
N SER A 28 -28.09 -5.78 4.58
CA SER A 28 -28.65 -6.61 3.50
C SER A 28 -29.19 -5.86 2.27
N SER A 29 -29.23 -4.53 2.25
CA SER A 29 -29.90 -3.77 1.16
C SER A 29 -29.07 -2.65 0.50
N PHE A 30 -27.79 -2.48 0.82
CA PHE A 30 -27.02 -1.34 0.31
C PHE A 30 -26.19 -1.67 -0.94
N ARG A 31 -26.65 -1.16 -2.09
CA ARG A 31 -25.89 -1.14 -3.35
C ARG A 31 -24.80 -0.09 -3.25
N LEU A 32 -23.56 -0.53 -3.03
CA LEU A 32 -22.39 0.33 -2.95
C LEU A 32 -21.99 0.85 -4.34
N GLU A 33 -22.65 1.91 -4.79
CA GLU A 33 -22.07 2.84 -5.77
C GLU A 33 -20.96 3.64 -5.07
N ARG A 34 -19.84 2.98 -4.75
CA ARG A 34 -18.63 3.63 -4.24
C ARG A 34 -17.76 4.04 -5.42
N GLU A 35 -18.06 5.19 -6.00
CA GLU A 35 -17.01 5.95 -6.67
C GLU A 35 -15.97 6.34 -5.61
N VAL A 36 -14.74 5.84 -5.75
CA VAL A 36 -13.60 6.34 -5.00
C VAL A 36 -13.38 7.76 -5.53
N ILE A 37 -14.00 8.76 -4.89
CA ILE A 37 -13.83 10.16 -5.28
C ILE A 37 -12.35 10.50 -5.12
N PRO A 38 -11.61 10.80 -6.20
CA PRO A 38 -10.22 11.17 -6.11
C PRO A 38 -10.16 12.59 -5.52
N ILE A 39 -10.02 12.70 -4.20
CA ILE A 39 -9.61 13.96 -3.59
C ILE A 39 -8.20 14.20 -4.11
N SER A 40 -7.90 15.26 -4.86
CA SER A 40 -6.52 15.53 -5.28
C SER A 40 -5.63 15.69 -4.03
N GLY A 41 -4.59 14.86 -3.90
CA GLY A 41 -3.62 14.98 -2.82
C GLY A 41 -2.76 16.23 -2.99
N ARG A 42 -2.13 16.70 -1.91
CA ARG A 42 -1.36 17.97 -1.89
C ARG A 42 -0.02 17.91 -2.65
N LEU A 43 0.43 16.74 -3.07
CA LEU A 43 1.71 16.56 -3.78
C LEU A 43 1.52 16.78 -5.29
N LYS A 44 2.53 17.31 -5.98
CA LYS A 44 2.49 17.43 -7.46
C LYS A 44 2.59 16.06 -8.12
N ASN A 45 3.39 15.16 -7.54
CA ASN A 45 3.55 13.78 -8.01
C ASN A 45 2.87 12.78 -7.07
N THR A 46 2.45 11.65 -7.63
CA THR A 46 2.16 10.45 -6.82
C THR A 46 3.44 9.66 -6.60
N TYR A 47 3.63 9.14 -5.39
CA TYR A 47 4.79 8.33 -5.00
C TYR A 47 4.32 6.92 -4.65
N TYR A 48 4.79 5.92 -5.38
CA TYR A 48 4.41 4.53 -5.21
C TYR A 48 5.50 3.77 -4.44
N ILE A 49 5.20 3.35 -3.22
CA ILE A 49 6.08 2.54 -2.39
C ILE A 49 5.86 1.06 -2.73
N VAL A 50 6.89 0.46 -3.32
CA VAL A 50 6.92 -0.96 -3.68
C VAL A 50 7.94 -1.71 -2.83
N GLY A 51 7.68 -3.00 -2.62
CA GLY A 51 8.59 -3.88 -1.87
C GLY A 51 7.91 -5.19 -1.52
N LEU A 52 8.71 -6.15 -1.05
CA LEU A 52 8.23 -7.46 -0.65
C LEU A 52 7.09 -7.38 0.41
N PRO A 53 6.16 -8.35 0.43
CA PRO A 53 5.10 -8.40 1.44
C PRO A 53 5.68 -8.58 2.85
N GLY A 54 5.06 -7.96 3.86
CA GLY A 54 5.47 -8.13 5.25
C GLY A 54 6.72 -7.35 5.70
N ILE A 55 7.32 -6.52 4.84
CA ILE A 55 8.47 -5.67 5.23
C ILE A 55 8.11 -4.45 6.10
N GLY A 56 6.82 -4.11 6.19
CA GLY A 56 6.31 -3.01 7.03
C GLY A 56 5.80 -1.78 6.28
N LYS A 57 5.44 -1.90 4.99
CA LYS A 57 4.95 -0.80 4.15
C LYS A 57 3.81 0.01 4.79
N SER A 58 2.75 -0.66 5.26
CA SER A 58 1.60 -0.02 5.92
C SER A 58 2.00 0.77 7.17
N GLY A 59 2.97 0.27 7.95
CA GLY A 59 3.49 0.98 9.13
C GLY A 59 4.25 2.25 8.75
N ILE A 60 5.10 2.17 7.72
CA ILE A 60 5.80 3.35 7.18
C ILE A 60 4.81 4.37 6.63
N LEU A 61 3.76 3.89 5.95
CA LEU A 61 2.71 4.74 5.39
C LEU A 61 1.94 5.49 6.47
N LYS A 62 1.64 4.82 7.59
CA LYS A 62 1.01 5.43 8.76
C LYS A 62 1.87 6.56 9.32
N ILE A 63 3.17 6.33 9.51
CA ILE A 63 4.12 7.37 9.97
C ILE A 63 4.17 8.54 8.99
N LEU A 64 4.25 8.28 7.68
CA LEU A 64 4.23 9.33 6.65
C LEU A 64 2.96 10.20 6.73
N SER A 65 1.83 9.61 7.11
CA SER A 65 0.58 10.36 7.27
C SER A 65 0.51 11.13 8.59
N GLU A 66 0.78 10.45 9.70
CA GLU A 66 0.58 11.00 11.05
C GLU A 66 1.69 11.99 11.44
N ASP A 67 2.96 11.64 11.19
CA ASP A 67 4.13 12.42 11.62
C ASP A 67 4.57 13.45 10.58
N PHE A 68 4.50 13.11 9.29
CA PHE A 68 4.98 13.98 8.19
C PHE A 68 3.86 14.69 7.42
N GLY A 69 2.61 14.30 7.67
CA GLY A 69 1.44 14.96 7.13
C GLY A 69 1.13 14.70 5.67
N TYR A 70 1.67 13.61 5.10
CA TYR A 70 1.41 13.25 3.72
C TYR A 70 0.01 12.63 3.54
N PRO A 71 -0.65 12.89 2.39
CA PRO A 71 -1.82 12.14 1.99
C PRO A 71 -1.38 10.74 1.54
N THR A 72 -1.94 9.69 2.15
CA THR A 72 -1.49 8.31 1.92
C THR A 72 -2.63 7.36 1.56
N VAL A 73 -2.31 6.30 0.81
CA VAL A 73 -3.26 5.24 0.43
C VAL A 73 -2.59 3.87 0.59
N ASP A 74 -3.18 2.99 1.39
CA ASP A 74 -2.75 1.59 1.45
C ASP A 74 -3.54 0.72 0.47
N PHE A 75 -2.86 0.16 -0.52
CA PHE A 75 -3.49 -0.69 -1.51
C PHE A 75 -4.12 -1.95 -0.91
N ASP A 76 -3.50 -2.54 0.11
CA ASP A 76 -4.06 -3.73 0.77
C ASP A 76 -5.41 -3.36 1.43
N GLU A 77 -5.52 -2.18 2.07
CA GLU A 77 -6.78 -1.68 2.64
C GLU A 77 -7.85 -1.48 1.57
N LEU A 78 -7.50 -0.96 0.40
CA LEU A 78 -8.45 -0.82 -0.71
C LEU A 78 -8.96 -2.18 -1.20
N VAL A 79 -8.09 -3.20 -1.23
CA VAL A 79 -8.51 -4.57 -1.54
C VAL A 79 -9.44 -5.12 -0.46
N GLU A 80 -9.19 -4.84 0.82
CA GLU A 80 -10.10 -5.24 1.91
C GLU A 80 -11.48 -4.61 1.75
N ILE A 81 -11.53 -3.32 1.40
CA ILE A 81 -12.77 -2.57 1.21
C ILE A 81 -13.55 -3.06 -0.02
N GLU A 82 -12.84 -3.41 -1.09
CA GLU A 82 -13.46 -3.89 -2.33
C GLU A 82 -14.02 -5.32 -2.21
N SER A 83 -13.31 -6.19 -1.50
CA SER A 83 -13.63 -7.61 -1.42
C SER A 83 -14.36 -8.03 -0.14
N GLY A 84 -14.39 -7.15 0.88
CA GLY A 84 -14.83 -7.49 2.24
C GLY A 84 -13.89 -8.47 2.95
N LYS A 85 -12.73 -8.80 2.38
CA LYS A 85 -11.78 -9.81 2.88
C LYS A 85 -10.35 -9.28 2.81
N LYS A 86 -9.53 -9.71 3.77
CA LYS A 86 -8.08 -9.43 3.72
C LYS A 86 -7.43 -10.10 2.51
N PRO A 87 -6.38 -9.52 1.88
CA PRO A 87 -5.65 -10.15 0.79
C PRO A 87 -5.31 -11.63 1.03
N TRP A 88 -4.84 -11.95 2.25
CA TRP A 88 -4.50 -13.32 2.62
C TRP A 88 -5.73 -14.26 2.70
N GLN A 89 -6.91 -13.74 3.05
CA GLN A 89 -8.16 -14.51 3.07
C GLN A 89 -8.62 -14.79 1.64
N ILE A 90 -8.53 -13.81 0.74
CA ILE A 90 -8.85 -13.98 -0.68
C ILE A 90 -7.95 -15.07 -1.29
N ILE A 91 -6.63 -14.98 -1.08
CA ILE A 91 -5.68 -15.97 -1.60
C ILE A 91 -5.98 -17.37 -1.03
N ARG A 92 -6.29 -17.46 0.27
CA ARG A 92 -6.60 -18.74 0.93
C ARG A 92 -7.90 -19.35 0.40
N ASP A 93 -8.95 -18.55 0.25
CA ASP A 93 -10.30 -19.04 -0.08
C ASP A 93 -10.50 -19.23 -1.60
N ASN A 94 -9.85 -18.40 -2.42
CA ASN A 94 -10.10 -18.30 -3.86
C ASN A 94 -8.85 -18.51 -4.73
N GLY A 95 -7.67 -18.64 -4.12
CA GLY A 95 -6.40 -18.79 -4.82
C GLY A 95 -5.84 -17.48 -5.38
N LEU A 96 -4.60 -17.58 -5.87
CA LEU A 96 -3.81 -16.42 -6.30
C LEU A 96 -4.32 -15.79 -7.60
N ASN A 97 -4.84 -16.60 -8.53
CA ASN A 97 -5.39 -16.09 -9.79
C ASN A 97 -6.61 -15.20 -9.56
N TYR A 98 -7.49 -15.54 -8.62
CA TYR A 98 -8.62 -14.70 -8.26
C TYR A 98 -8.16 -13.41 -7.59
N TYR A 99 -7.18 -13.49 -6.67
CA TYR A 99 -6.58 -12.31 -6.06
C TYR A 99 -6.03 -11.32 -7.12
N LYS A 100 -5.38 -11.82 -8.18
CA LYS A 100 -4.91 -10.98 -9.30
C LYS A 100 -6.03 -10.20 -9.99
N VAL A 101 -7.20 -10.81 -10.16
CA VAL A 101 -8.36 -10.13 -10.76
C VAL A 101 -8.83 -8.99 -9.86
N VAL A 102 -8.92 -9.23 -8.54
CA VAL A 102 -9.29 -8.19 -7.55
C VAL A 102 -8.25 -7.07 -7.52
N GLU A 103 -6.96 -7.42 -7.47
CA GLU A 103 -5.85 -6.46 -7.47
C GLU A 103 -5.90 -5.56 -8.73
N ARG A 104 -6.04 -6.15 -9.92
CA ARG A 104 -6.17 -5.37 -11.17
C ARG A 104 -7.39 -4.46 -11.17
N LYS A 105 -8.51 -4.89 -10.59
CA LYS A 105 -9.72 -4.07 -10.47
C LYS A 105 -9.49 -2.86 -9.58
N VAL A 106 -8.85 -3.06 -8.41
CA VAL A 106 -8.53 -1.98 -7.47
C VAL A 106 -7.51 -1.02 -8.07
N LEU A 107 -6.44 -1.54 -8.71
CA LEU A 107 -5.45 -0.72 -9.42
C LEU A 107 -6.11 0.18 -10.46
N LYS A 108 -6.98 -0.37 -11.32
CA LYS A 108 -7.72 0.43 -12.32
C LYS A 108 -8.56 1.53 -11.68
N ARG A 109 -9.17 1.30 -10.52
CA ARG A 109 -9.95 2.35 -9.82
C ARG A 109 -9.08 3.48 -9.28
N ILE A 110 -7.88 3.16 -8.83
CA ILE A 110 -6.95 4.17 -8.33
C ILE A 110 -6.00 4.72 -9.40
N SER A 111 -6.16 4.34 -10.66
CA SER A 111 -5.23 4.72 -11.73
C SER A 111 -5.14 6.22 -11.96
N ASN A 112 -6.15 6.97 -11.52
CA ASN A 112 -6.27 8.41 -11.68
C ASN A 112 -5.96 9.20 -10.41
N ILE A 113 -5.60 8.54 -9.30
CA ILE A 113 -5.24 9.27 -8.08
C ILE A 113 -3.93 10.02 -8.29
N ARG A 114 -3.92 11.29 -7.90
CA ARG A 114 -2.75 12.16 -8.02
C ARG A 114 -2.42 12.81 -6.69
N GLY A 115 -1.13 12.94 -6.42
CA GLY A 115 -0.63 13.69 -5.27
C GLY A 115 -0.63 12.94 -3.95
N TYR A 116 -0.57 11.60 -4.00
CA TYR A 116 -0.55 10.70 -2.83
C TYR A 116 0.76 9.94 -2.69
N ILE A 117 1.02 9.43 -1.49
CA ILE A 117 1.96 8.32 -1.28
C ILE A 117 1.15 7.02 -1.18
N VAL A 118 1.42 6.06 -2.05
CA VAL A 118 0.62 4.85 -2.22
C VAL A 118 1.49 3.64 -1.99
N THR A 119 1.15 2.74 -1.07
CA THR A 119 1.82 1.44 -0.99
C THR A 119 1.19 0.50 -1.99
N VAL A 120 2.00 -0.32 -2.68
CA VAL A 120 1.48 -1.34 -3.61
C VAL A 120 1.92 -2.72 -3.18
N GLY A 121 0.96 -3.64 -3.16
CA GLY A 121 1.06 -4.92 -2.47
C GLY A 121 0.84 -6.13 -3.38
N SER A 122 1.85 -6.52 -4.15
CA SER A 122 2.17 -7.95 -4.39
C SER A 122 3.46 -8.11 -5.21
N VAL A 123 4.04 -9.30 -5.12
CA VAL A 123 5.24 -9.73 -5.87
C VAL A 123 4.93 -9.99 -7.34
N GLU A 124 3.70 -10.41 -7.65
CA GLU A 124 3.39 -11.03 -8.94
C GLU A 124 2.97 -10.04 -10.02
N ASN A 125 2.64 -8.80 -9.66
CA ASN A 125 2.30 -7.74 -10.62
C ASN A 125 3.22 -6.51 -10.51
N VAL A 126 4.36 -6.61 -9.80
CA VAL A 126 5.24 -5.44 -9.65
C VAL A 126 5.80 -4.98 -10.99
N GLY A 127 5.98 -5.89 -11.96
CA GLY A 127 6.43 -5.56 -13.32
C GLY A 127 5.42 -4.72 -14.09
N ASP A 128 4.23 -5.29 -14.33
CA ASP A 128 3.10 -4.61 -14.98
C ASP A 128 2.77 -3.28 -14.30
N PHE A 129 2.79 -3.27 -12.96
CA PHE A 129 2.56 -2.08 -12.17
C PHE A 129 3.61 -0.99 -12.45
N ILE A 130 4.90 -1.32 -12.42
CA ILE A 130 5.94 -0.32 -12.66
C ILE A 130 5.82 0.23 -14.09
N GLU A 131 5.55 -0.61 -15.09
CA GLU A 131 5.43 -0.18 -16.48
C GLU A 131 4.26 0.78 -16.71
N GLU A 132 3.12 0.54 -16.06
CA GLU A 132 1.95 1.41 -16.18
C GLU A 132 2.08 2.69 -15.33
N TYR A 133 2.56 2.58 -14.08
CA TYR A 133 2.47 3.66 -13.09
C TYR A 133 3.70 4.56 -13.02
N LYS A 134 4.85 4.14 -13.58
CA LYS A 134 6.04 5.00 -13.68
C LYS A 134 5.81 6.23 -14.55
N LYS A 135 4.85 6.18 -15.49
CA LYS A 135 4.43 7.36 -16.27
C LYS A 135 3.53 8.32 -15.46
N LYS A 136 2.94 7.85 -14.36
CA LYS A 136 1.92 8.54 -13.57
C LYS A 136 2.46 9.06 -12.22
N GLY A 137 3.70 8.74 -11.87
CA GLY A 137 4.31 9.12 -10.60
C GLY A 137 5.74 8.59 -10.47
N ARG A 138 6.24 8.54 -9.23
CA ARG A 138 7.59 8.07 -8.88
C ARG A 138 7.50 6.74 -8.15
N VAL A 139 8.36 5.79 -8.49
CA VAL A 139 8.40 4.47 -7.84
C VAL A 139 9.56 4.39 -6.85
N LEU A 140 9.25 4.21 -5.57
CA LEU A 140 10.20 4.05 -4.46
C LEU A 140 10.24 2.59 -4.03
N TYR A 141 11.41 1.99 -4.09
CA TYR A 141 11.61 0.60 -3.70
C TYR A 141 12.25 0.46 -2.32
N LEU A 142 11.52 -0.18 -1.42
CA LEU A 142 12.03 -0.63 -0.13
C LEU A 142 12.77 -1.96 -0.27
N LYS A 143 14.10 -1.87 -0.44
CA LYS A 143 14.99 -3.01 -0.63
C LYS A 143 15.47 -3.56 0.70
N THR A 144 15.41 -4.88 0.86
CA THR A 144 15.91 -5.63 2.02
C THR A 144 16.77 -6.79 1.54
N SER A 145 17.75 -7.22 2.33
CA SER A 145 18.47 -8.46 2.04
C SER A 145 17.55 -9.67 2.18
N TYR A 146 17.91 -10.79 1.58
CA TYR A 146 17.18 -12.06 1.78
C TYR A 146 17.10 -12.44 3.26
N ARG A 147 18.16 -12.20 4.04
CA ARG A 147 18.17 -12.45 5.48
C ARG A 147 17.15 -11.56 6.21
N GLY A 148 17.21 -10.24 5.97
CA GLY A 148 16.28 -9.29 6.57
C GLY A 148 14.82 -9.57 6.21
N PHE A 149 14.57 -9.94 4.96
CA PHE A 149 13.27 -10.38 4.50
C PHE A 149 12.79 -11.64 5.23
N LEU A 150 13.60 -12.69 5.26
CA LEU A 150 13.25 -13.97 5.88
C LEU A 150 12.92 -13.79 7.37
N GLU A 151 13.68 -13.01 8.12
CA GLU A 151 13.40 -12.72 9.54
C GLU A 151 12.06 -12.00 9.75
N ARG A 152 11.73 -11.01 8.91
CA ARG A 152 10.43 -10.32 8.96
C ARG A 152 9.29 -11.24 8.58
N TRP A 153 9.49 -12.06 7.54
CA TRP A 153 8.52 -13.04 7.07
C TRP A 153 8.20 -14.10 8.14
N LEU A 154 9.22 -14.66 8.79
CA LEU A 154 9.05 -15.64 9.86
C LEU A 154 8.31 -15.05 11.08
N ARG A 155 8.64 -13.81 11.48
CA ARG A 155 7.90 -13.09 12.54
C ARG A 155 6.43 -12.91 12.18
N ARG A 156 6.12 -12.61 10.91
CA ARG A 156 4.75 -12.51 10.42
C ARG A 156 4.01 -13.85 10.53
N VAL A 157 4.62 -14.93 10.05
CA VAL A 157 4.05 -16.29 10.12
C VAL A 157 3.71 -16.68 11.56
N GLN A 158 4.62 -16.40 12.50
CA GLN A 158 4.40 -16.62 13.93
C GLN A 158 3.23 -15.79 14.46
N ARG A 159 3.20 -14.49 14.16
CA ARG A 159 2.13 -13.58 14.62
C ARG A 159 0.75 -14.00 14.14
N PHE A 160 0.61 -14.48 12.92
CA PHE A 160 -0.67 -14.89 12.33
C PHE A 160 -1.02 -16.37 12.56
N LYS A 161 -0.21 -17.12 13.33
CA LYS A 161 -0.40 -18.56 13.62
C LYS A 161 -0.74 -19.36 12.34
N MET A 162 -0.02 -19.09 11.25
CA MET A 162 -0.24 -19.80 9.98
C MET A 162 0.06 -21.29 10.18
N LYS A 163 -0.86 -22.16 9.76
CA LYS A 163 -0.77 -23.62 9.97
C LYS A 163 0.44 -24.22 9.25
N GLU A 164 0.81 -23.67 8.10
CA GLU A 164 1.97 -24.11 7.33
C GLU A 164 3.13 -23.13 7.51
N LYS A 165 4.31 -23.67 7.86
CA LYS A 165 5.54 -22.89 7.85
C LYS A 165 6.00 -22.78 6.39
N PRO A 166 6.25 -21.55 5.89
CA PRO A 166 6.65 -21.38 4.50
C PRO A 166 8.03 -22.02 4.28
N ASN A 167 8.11 -22.84 3.23
CA ASN A 167 9.33 -23.50 2.79
C ASN A 167 10.39 -22.45 2.42
N ARG A 168 11.60 -22.58 2.97
CA ARG A 168 12.70 -21.64 2.70
C ARG A 168 13.04 -21.55 1.21
N LYS A 169 12.88 -22.64 0.45
CA LYS A 169 13.10 -22.64 -1.00
C LYS A 169 12.09 -21.73 -1.71
N ASP A 170 10.83 -21.76 -1.29
CA ASP A 170 9.76 -20.97 -1.91
C ASP A 170 9.87 -19.50 -1.53
N VAL A 171 10.23 -19.19 -0.27
CA VAL A 171 10.53 -17.81 0.15
C VAL A 171 11.73 -17.25 -0.62
N LYS A 172 12.79 -18.04 -0.84
CA LYS A 172 13.94 -17.62 -1.65
C LYS A 172 13.57 -17.41 -3.11
N ARG A 173 12.74 -18.28 -3.69
CA ARG A 173 12.23 -18.13 -5.06
C ARG A 173 11.45 -16.83 -5.21
N MET A 174 10.49 -16.59 -4.32
CA MET A 174 9.71 -15.34 -4.28
C MET A 174 10.60 -14.11 -4.14
N TYR A 175 11.61 -14.16 -3.26
CA TYR A 175 12.57 -13.07 -3.10
C TYR A 175 13.34 -12.79 -4.39
N ASN A 176 13.91 -13.83 -5.02
CA ASN A 176 14.70 -13.68 -6.24
C ASN A 176 13.85 -13.16 -7.39
N THR A 177 12.70 -13.78 -7.65
CA THR A 177 11.75 -13.33 -8.68
C THR A 177 11.36 -11.86 -8.48
N PHE A 178 11.13 -11.43 -7.24
CA PHE A 178 10.84 -10.04 -6.96
C PHE A 178 12.02 -9.11 -7.31
N GLN A 179 13.24 -9.49 -6.96
CA GLN A 179 14.44 -8.71 -7.31
C GLN A 179 14.59 -8.58 -8.82
N ASP A 180 14.40 -9.67 -9.56
CA ASP A 180 14.58 -9.71 -11.02
C ASP A 180 13.57 -8.78 -11.72
N VAL A 181 12.31 -8.78 -11.27
CA VAL A 181 11.26 -7.96 -11.88
C VAL A 181 11.46 -6.46 -11.59
N ILE A 182 11.93 -6.11 -10.38
CA ILE A 182 12.04 -4.69 -9.96
C ILE A 182 13.36 -4.04 -10.38
N ASN A 183 14.40 -4.82 -10.67
CA ASN A 183 15.75 -4.33 -10.91
C ASN A 183 15.80 -3.31 -12.07
N GLY A 184 16.39 -2.14 -11.82
CA GLY A 184 16.51 -1.06 -12.81
C GLY A 184 15.20 -0.36 -13.19
N LYS A 185 14.05 -0.77 -12.64
CA LYS A 185 12.75 -0.19 -13.02
C LYS A 185 12.27 0.96 -12.12
N THR A 186 12.94 1.25 -11.00
CA THR A 186 12.48 2.20 -9.96
C THR A 186 13.18 3.57 -10.01
N ASP A 187 12.55 4.62 -9.50
CA ASP A 187 13.14 5.97 -9.41
C ASP A 187 14.07 6.15 -8.21
N PHE A 188 13.79 5.46 -7.10
CA PHE A 188 14.56 5.56 -5.87
C PHE A 188 14.57 4.25 -5.09
N VAL A 189 15.72 3.88 -4.54
CA VAL A 189 15.89 2.62 -3.78
C VAL A 189 16.34 2.93 -2.36
N ILE A 190 15.61 2.38 -1.39
CA ILE A 190 15.86 2.57 0.03
C ILE A 190 16.19 1.23 0.64
N PHE A 191 17.42 1.08 1.15
CA PHE A 191 17.82 -0.11 1.89
C PHE A 191 17.29 -0.05 3.32
N ILE A 192 16.34 -0.94 3.67
CA ILE A 192 15.60 -0.88 4.94
C ILE A 192 16.20 -1.74 6.06
N ASP A 193 17.25 -2.51 5.78
CA ASP A 193 17.89 -3.34 6.79
C ASP A 193 18.52 -2.47 7.88
N ASN A 194 18.37 -2.90 9.13
CA ASN A 194 18.81 -2.20 10.34
C ASN A 194 18.26 -0.78 10.51
N LYS A 195 17.13 -0.45 9.87
CA LYS A 195 16.43 0.82 10.04
C LYS A 195 15.06 0.60 10.68
N SER A 196 14.70 1.52 11.57
CA SER A 196 13.35 1.69 12.10
C SER A 196 12.40 2.17 11.00
N GLN A 197 11.09 1.98 11.21
CA GLN A 197 10.09 2.49 10.27
C GLN A 197 10.11 4.02 10.18
N PHE A 198 10.44 4.70 11.28
CA PHE A 198 10.56 6.16 11.31
C PHE A 198 11.75 6.67 10.50
N GLU A 199 12.92 6.03 10.60
CA GLU A 199 14.07 6.39 9.76
C GLU A 199 13.77 6.20 8.27
N ILE A 200 13.09 5.11 7.91
CA ILE A 200 12.66 4.87 6.52
C ILE A 200 11.67 5.94 6.07
N ALA A 201 10.68 6.29 6.89
CA ALA A 201 9.73 7.35 6.60
C ALA A 201 10.43 8.71 6.41
N ARG A 202 11.42 9.02 7.25
CA ARG A 202 12.23 10.24 7.12
C ARG A 202 13.02 10.29 5.81
N ILE A 203 13.63 9.18 5.39
CA ILE A 203 14.32 9.08 4.09
C ILE A 203 13.33 9.34 2.94
N ILE A 204 12.11 8.81 3.03
CA ILE A 204 11.06 9.06 2.03
C ILE A 204 10.64 10.54 2.03
N ASP A 205 10.44 11.13 3.21
CA ASP A 205 10.12 12.55 3.38
C ASP A 205 11.17 13.46 2.74
N ASP A 206 12.45 13.22 3.01
CA ASP A 206 13.57 13.97 2.44
C ASP A 206 13.58 13.85 0.90
N TYR A 207 13.35 12.64 0.37
CA TYR A 207 13.25 12.42 -1.08
C TYR A 207 12.07 13.18 -1.68
N VAL A 208 10.86 13.04 -1.12
CA VAL A 208 9.64 13.73 -1.59
C VAL A 208 9.83 15.25 -1.57
N LYS A 209 10.39 15.82 -0.49
CA LYS A 209 10.69 17.25 -0.41
C LYS A 209 11.67 17.71 -1.48
N SER A 210 12.69 16.91 -1.79
CA SER A 210 13.67 17.25 -2.81
C SER A 210 13.06 17.28 -4.22
N THR A 211 12.18 16.33 -4.52
CA THR A 211 11.54 16.18 -5.84
C THR A 211 10.42 17.19 -6.06
N GLU A 212 9.74 17.64 -5.00
CA GLU A 212 8.67 18.65 -5.11
C GLU A 212 9.22 20.09 -5.26
N LYS A 213 10.46 20.35 -4.79
CA LYS A 213 11.15 21.65 -4.88
C LYS A 213 11.83 21.90 -6.23
N GLY A 214 12.32 20.87 -6.91
CA GLY A 214 13.23 20.96 -8.08
C GLY A 214 12.62 21.26 -9.46
N LYS A 215 11.46 21.91 -9.56
CA LYS A 215 10.88 22.34 -10.85
C LYS A 215 10.37 23.78 -10.75
N ARG A 216 11.29 24.72 -10.57
CA ARG A 216 11.07 26.15 -10.84
C ARG A 216 11.71 26.48 -12.17
#